data_AF-A0A7X8BSW5-F1
#
_entry.id   AF-A0A7X8BSW5-F1
#
_cell.length_a   1.000
_cell.length_b   1.000
_cell.length_c   1.000
_cell.angle_alpha   90.00
_cell.angle_beta   90.00
_cell.angle_gamma   90.00
#
_symmetry.space_group_name_H-M   'P 1'
#
loop_
_entity.id
_entity.type
_entity.pdbx_description
1 polymer ?
#
loop_
_entity_poly.entity_id
_entity_poly.type
_entity_poly.pdbx_seq_one_letter_code
_entity_poly.pdbx_strand_id
1 'polypeptide(L)'
;MLKKAGINEKRNSGQTPADDQLLPLGERIRKILGIFRKTESKTNRMLYFIMYDIENNKVRTAIAKYLEKQGCIRVQKSIFIADTERQKFDEMHNTLKEVQSFYDNNDSIFFVPVSSDEIRAMKIIGQSIDFNFFLSNPSTIFF
;
A
#
# COMPACT_ATOMS: atom_id res chain seq x y z
N MET A 1 -65.76 -33.91 14.20
CA MET A 1 -64.73 -32.86 14.36
C MET A 1 -63.48 -33.49 14.96
N LEU A 2 -62.35 -33.33 14.26
CA LEU A 2 -60.94 -33.56 14.60
C LEU A 2 -60.49 -34.88 15.29
N LYS A 3 -59.96 -35.78 14.46
CA LYS A 3 -59.03 -36.87 14.79
C LYS A 3 -57.77 -36.32 15.47
N LYS A 4 -57.45 -36.82 16.67
CA LYS A 4 -56.08 -36.78 17.22
C LYS A 4 -55.28 -37.92 16.55
N ALA A 5 -54.52 -37.59 15.52
CA ALA A 5 -53.55 -38.49 14.95
C ALA A 5 -52.28 -38.48 15.82
N GLY A 6 -51.97 -39.62 16.43
CA GLY A 6 -50.63 -39.88 16.92
C GLY A 6 -49.71 -40.18 15.74
N ILE A 7 -48.49 -39.65 15.77
CA ILE A 7 -47.35 -40.21 15.05
C ILE A 7 -46.15 -40.13 15.98
N ASN A 8 -45.74 -41.32 16.41
CA ASN A 8 -44.46 -41.63 17.02
C ASN A 8 -43.46 -41.76 15.87
N GLU A 9 -42.56 -40.80 15.70
CA GLU A 9 -41.41 -40.94 14.80
C GLU A 9 -40.12 -40.66 15.58
N LYS A 10 -39.49 -41.74 16.04
CA LYS A 10 -38.04 -41.75 16.24
C LYS A 10 -37.39 -41.55 14.87
N ARG A 11 -36.84 -40.36 14.62
CA ARG A 11 -35.87 -40.15 13.54
C ARG A 11 -34.52 -39.80 14.14
N ASN A 12 -33.68 -40.83 14.29
CA ASN A 12 -32.25 -40.65 14.18
C ASN A 12 -31.94 -40.41 12.70
N SER A 13 -31.68 -39.17 12.30
CA SER A 13 -31.06 -38.88 11.01
C SER A 13 -30.66 -37.42 10.94
N GLY A 14 -29.35 -37.16 10.78
CA GLY A 14 -28.85 -35.87 10.33
C GLY A 14 -27.58 -35.46 11.04
N GLN A 15 -26.44 -35.97 10.57
CA GLN A 15 -25.14 -35.32 10.74
C GLN A 15 -25.31 -33.82 10.47
N THR A 16 -25.09 -33.00 11.48
CA THR A 16 -24.96 -31.55 11.28
C THR A 16 -23.70 -31.33 10.45
N PRO A 17 -23.74 -30.54 9.36
CA PRO A 17 -22.55 -30.24 8.58
C PRO A 17 -21.46 -29.73 9.53
N ALA A 18 -20.26 -30.31 9.43
CA ALA A 18 -19.12 -30.03 10.30
C ALA A 18 -18.51 -28.63 10.09
N ASP A 19 -19.29 -27.64 9.67
CA ASP A 19 -18.80 -26.33 9.20
C ASP A 19 -19.48 -25.12 9.86
N ASP A 20 -20.38 -25.33 10.83
CA ASP A 20 -21.05 -24.25 11.57
C ASP A 20 -20.48 -24.01 12.98
N GLN A 21 -19.22 -24.38 13.23
CA GLN A 21 -18.54 -23.96 14.47
C GLN A 21 -18.11 -22.50 14.36
N LEU A 22 -18.98 -21.61 14.83
CA LEU A 22 -18.67 -20.20 15.02
C LEU A 22 -17.43 -20.06 15.91
N LEU A 23 -16.44 -19.32 15.43
CA LEU A 23 -15.24 -18.97 16.20
C LEU A 23 -15.62 -18.37 17.57
N PRO A 24 -14.78 -18.50 18.61
CA PRO A 24 -15.03 -17.87 19.91
C PRO A 24 -15.31 -16.37 19.77
N LEU A 25 -16.21 -15.84 20.61
CA LEU A 25 -16.67 -14.45 20.52
C LEU A 25 -15.52 -13.45 20.45
N GLY A 26 -14.44 -13.68 21.21
CA GLY A 26 -13.24 -12.83 21.16
C GLY A 26 -12.56 -12.80 19.78
N GLU A 27 -12.51 -13.92 19.07
CA GLU A 27 -11.95 -13.99 17.72
C GLU A 27 -12.89 -13.39 16.68
N ARG A 28 -14.20 -13.59 16.85
CA ARG A 28 -15.22 -12.96 15.99
C ARG A 28 -15.19 -11.44 16.12
N ILE A 29 -15.08 -10.94 17.35
CA ILE A 29 -14.92 -9.51 17.62
C ILE A 29 -13.63 -8.99 16.99
N ARG A 30 -12.51 -9.71 17.10
CA ARG A 30 -11.25 -9.32 16.44
C ARG A 30 -11.36 -9.32 14.91
N LYS A 31 -12.10 -10.26 14.32
CA LYS A 31 -12.36 -10.36 12.87
C LYS A 31 -13.28 -9.22 12.39
N ILE A 32 -14.35 -8.94 13.14
CA ILE A 32 -15.31 -7.87 12.85
C ILE A 32 -14.66 -6.48 13.03
N LEU A 33 -13.89 -6.28 14.10
CA LEU A 33 -13.17 -5.03 14.36
C LEU A 33 -11.92 -4.84 13.47
N GLY A 34 -11.63 -5.77 12.55
CA GLY A 34 -10.43 -5.70 11.70
C GLY A 34 -9.11 -5.72 12.47
N ILE A 35 -9.14 -6.13 13.75
CA ILE A 35 -7.98 -6.17 14.67
C ILE A 35 -7.06 -7.36 14.35
N PHE A 36 -7.45 -8.24 13.43
CA PHE A 36 -6.48 -9.06 12.71
C PHE A 36 -5.56 -8.12 11.93
N ARG A 37 -4.54 -7.66 12.65
CA ARG A 37 -3.41 -6.91 12.17
C ARG A 37 -2.99 -7.55 10.87
N LYS A 38 -3.19 -6.79 9.80
CA LYS A 38 -2.50 -6.92 8.52
C LYS A 38 -0.99 -6.67 8.74
N THR A 39 -0.36 -7.46 9.60
CA THR A 39 1.07 -7.38 9.94
C THR A 39 1.92 -8.34 9.12
N GLU A 40 1.32 -9.17 8.27
CA GLU A 40 2.06 -10.15 7.45
C GLU A 40 2.50 -9.60 6.06
N SER A 41 2.23 -8.33 5.71
CA SER A 41 2.64 -7.81 4.38
C SER A 41 3.43 -6.49 4.39
N LYS A 42 3.74 -5.92 5.56
CA LYS A 42 4.45 -4.63 5.66
C LYS A 42 5.97 -4.75 5.81
N THR A 43 6.52 -5.96 5.84
CA THR A 43 7.95 -6.18 6.11
C THR A 43 8.86 -5.84 4.93
N ASN A 44 8.35 -5.67 3.70
CA ASN A 44 9.18 -5.38 2.52
C ASN A 44 8.87 -4.04 1.83
N ARG A 45 7.99 -3.21 2.41
CA ARG A 45 7.66 -1.89 1.84
C ARG A 45 8.62 -0.82 2.35
N MET A 46 8.98 0.08 1.45
CA MET A 46 10.03 1.07 1.60
C MET A 46 9.52 2.42 1.12
N LEU A 47 9.66 3.43 1.98
CA LEU A 47 9.39 4.82 1.65
C LEU A 47 10.70 5.48 1.21
N TYR A 48 10.65 6.24 0.12
CA TYR A 48 11.83 6.93 -0.39
C TYR A 48 11.46 8.12 -1.26
N PHE A 49 12.37 9.08 -1.31
CA PHE A 49 12.36 10.15 -2.29
C PHE A 49 13.12 9.76 -3.54
N ILE A 50 12.62 10.22 -4.68
CA ILE A 50 13.36 10.24 -5.93
C ILE A 50 13.51 11.72 -6.30
N MET A 51 14.74 12.21 -6.28
CA MET A 51 15.09 13.59 -6.61
C MET A 51 15.99 13.58 -7.82
N TYR A 52 15.84 14.54 -8.71
CA TYR A 52 16.73 14.65 -9.84
C TYR A 52 17.10 16.09 -10.16
N ASP A 53 18.28 16.27 -10.72
CA ASP A 53 18.67 17.47 -11.44
C ASP A 53 18.98 17.07 -12.88
N ILE A 54 18.05 17.38 -13.78
CA ILE A 54 18.11 17.00 -15.20
C ILE A 54 17.93 18.24 -16.06
N GLU A 55 18.96 18.57 -16.82
CA GLU A 55 18.98 19.76 -17.69
C GLU A 55 18.04 19.56 -18.89
N ASN A 56 18.13 18.39 -19.54
CA ASN A 56 17.40 18.13 -20.76
C ASN A 56 15.89 17.98 -20.52
N ASN A 57 15.10 18.91 -21.07
CA ASN A 57 13.64 18.95 -20.91
C ASN A 57 12.93 17.68 -21.40
N LYS A 58 13.41 17.04 -22.48
CA LYS A 58 12.79 15.83 -23.04
C LYS A 58 13.02 14.64 -22.11
N VAL A 59 14.26 14.46 -21.67
CA VAL A 59 14.66 13.42 -20.70
C VAL A 59 13.89 13.58 -19.40
N ARG A 60 13.86 14.79 -18.83
CA ARG A 60 13.13 15.09 -17.60
C ARG A 60 11.64 14.74 -17.71
N THR A 61 11.03 15.05 -18.85
CA THR A 61 9.62 14.74 -19.09
C THR A 61 9.38 13.24 -19.23
N ALA A 62 10.30 12.52 -19.86
CA ALA A 62 10.22 11.06 -19.99
C ALA A 62 10.34 10.37 -18.62
N ILE A 63 11.31 10.78 -17.80
CA ILE A 63 11.51 10.24 -16.45
C ILE A 63 10.31 10.56 -15.55
N ALA A 64 9.80 11.80 -15.56
CA ALA A 64 8.61 12.15 -14.79
C ALA A 64 7.41 11.26 -15.15
N LYS A 65 7.14 11.07 -16.45
CA LYS A 65 6.06 10.18 -16.91
C LYS A 65 6.26 8.72 -16.52
N TYR A 66 7.50 8.24 -16.54
CA TYR A 66 7.83 6.90 -16.09
C TYR A 66 7.54 6.75 -14.59
N LEU A 67 8.02 7.67 -13.75
CA LEU A 67 7.82 7.63 -12.30
C LEU A 67 6.33 7.69 -11.93
N GLU A 68 5.56 8.58 -12.56
CA GLU A 68 4.10 8.66 -12.38
C GLU A 68 3.40 7.34 -12.75
N LYS A 69 3.80 6.71 -13.87
CA LYS A 69 3.27 5.38 -14.27
C LYS A 69 3.64 4.28 -13.29
N GLN A 70 4.78 4.38 -12.62
CA GLN A 70 5.18 3.41 -11.60
C GLN A 70 4.45 3.58 -10.26
N GLY A 71 3.61 4.61 -10.15
CA GLY A 71 2.87 4.93 -8.92
C GLY A 71 3.64 5.84 -7.97
N CYS A 72 4.73 6.48 -8.43
CA CYS A 72 5.41 7.51 -7.67
C CYS A 72 4.59 8.80 -7.72
N ILE A 73 4.54 9.51 -6.61
CA ILE A 73 3.74 10.71 -6.45
C ILE A 73 4.64 11.92 -6.56
N ARG A 74 4.29 12.84 -7.44
CA ARG A 74 5.05 14.06 -7.65
C ARG A 74 4.73 15.08 -6.57
N VAL A 75 5.74 15.47 -5.79
CA VAL A 75 5.60 16.46 -4.71
C VAL A 75 6.19 17.81 -5.09
N GLN A 76 7.23 17.84 -5.92
CA GLN A 76 7.73 19.05 -6.56
C GLN A 76 8.13 18.78 -8.01
N LYS A 77 8.51 19.82 -8.74
CA LYS A 77 8.91 19.71 -10.16
C LYS A 77 9.98 18.64 -10.39
N SER A 78 10.90 18.45 -9.44
CA SER A 78 11.98 17.47 -9.54
C SER A 78 12.08 16.54 -8.34
N ILE A 79 10.98 16.35 -7.60
CA ILE A 79 10.93 15.50 -6.41
C ILE A 79 9.68 14.64 -6.44
N PHE A 80 9.87 13.35 -6.23
CA PHE A 80 8.84 12.33 -6.13
C PHE A 80 8.98 11.58 -4.82
N ILE A 81 7.85 11.09 -4.30
CA ILE A 81 7.80 10.17 -3.16
C ILE A 81 7.18 8.85 -3.62
N ALA A 82 7.69 7.73 -3.10
CA ALA A 82 7.18 6.40 -3.41
C ALA A 82 7.10 5.53 -2.15
N ASP A 83 6.07 4.69 -2.09
CA ASP A 83 5.93 3.58 -1.13
C ASP A 83 5.83 2.28 -1.92
N THR A 84 6.94 1.58 -2.06
CA THR A 84 6.99 0.35 -2.87
C THR A 84 7.76 -0.75 -2.16
N GLU A 85 7.65 -1.97 -2.69
CA GLU A 85 8.51 -3.05 -2.24
C GLU A 85 9.96 -2.84 -2.68
N ARG A 86 10.91 -3.42 -1.94
CA ARG A 86 12.35 -3.30 -2.24
C ARG A 86 12.69 -3.70 -3.68
N GLN A 87 12.09 -4.78 -4.17
CA GLN A 87 12.29 -5.23 -5.55
C GLN A 87 11.97 -4.11 -6.55
N LYS A 88 10.83 -3.43 -6.37
CA LYS A 88 10.40 -2.36 -7.26
C LYS A 88 11.30 -1.12 -7.14
N PHE A 89 11.82 -0.84 -5.94
CA PHE A 89 12.84 0.20 -5.73
C PHE A 89 14.09 -0.09 -6.57
N ASP A 90 14.62 -1.33 -6.48
CA ASP A 90 15.83 -1.74 -7.21
C ASP A 90 15.60 -1.76 -8.73
N GLU A 91 14.43 -2.22 -9.19
CA GLU A 91 14.03 -2.20 -10.60
C GLU A 91 13.98 -0.77 -11.17
N MET A 92 13.37 0.18 -10.46
CA MET A 92 13.32 1.57 -10.90
C MET A 92 14.70 2.23 -10.91
N HIS A 93 15.52 1.97 -9.88
CA HIS A 93 16.88 2.47 -9.83
C HIS A 93 17.70 1.96 -11.03
N ASN A 94 17.63 0.65 -11.31
CA ASN A 94 18.34 0.06 -12.45
C ASN A 94 17.84 0.60 -13.79
N THR A 95 16.52 0.76 -13.95
CA THR A 95 15.93 1.33 -15.17
C THR A 95 16.43 2.76 -15.41
N LEU A 96 16.41 3.61 -14.37
CA LEU A 96 16.88 5.00 -14.52
C LEU A 96 18.39 5.10 -14.73
N LYS A 97 19.17 4.19 -14.13
CA LYS A 97 20.60 4.06 -14.38
C LYS A 97 20.90 3.65 -15.83
N GLU A 98 20.12 2.72 -16.38
CA GLU A 98 20.24 2.31 -17.78
C GLU A 98 19.91 3.49 -18.70
N VAL A 99 18.79 4.18 -18.45
CA VAL A 99 18.40 5.41 -19.16
C VAL A 99 19.55 6.41 -19.17
N GLN A 100 20.14 6.70 -18.00
CA GLN A 100 21.26 7.63 -17.86
C GLN A 100 22.49 7.23 -18.67
N SER A 101 22.72 5.93 -18.92
CA SER A 101 23.90 5.46 -19.66
C SER A 101 23.81 5.66 -21.18
N PHE A 102 22.61 5.90 -21.73
CA PHE A 102 22.41 6.09 -23.17
C PHE A 102 22.79 7.48 -23.70
N TYR A 103 23.19 8.41 -22.83
CA TYR A 103 23.57 9.75 -23.23
C TYR A 103 24.69 10.30 -22.34
N ASP A 104 25.48 11.21 -22.89
CA ASP A 104 26.62 11.81 -22.20
C ASP A 104 26.08 12.78 -21.14
N ASN A 105 26.07 12.33 -19.89
CA ASN A 105 25.21 12.94 -18.88
C ASN A 105 25.91 13.26 -17.57
N ASN A 106 25.78 14.52 -17.15
CA ASN A 106 26.16 15.01 -15.83
C ASN A 106 24.95 15.19 -14.89
N ASP A 107 23.74 14.82 -15.33
CA ASP A 107 22.54 14.87 -14.49
C ASP A 107 22.71 13.95 -13.27
N SER A 108 22.07 14.32 -12.16
CA SER A 108 22.06 13.51 -10.94
C SER A 108 20.65 13.03 -10.63
N ILE A 109 20.53 11.77 -10.18
CA ILE A 109 19.29 11.18 -9.70
C ILE A 109 19.59 10.50 -8.36
N PHE A 110 18.86 10.92 -7.32
CA PHE A 110 18.99 10.40 -5.98
C PHE A 110 17.77 9.57 -5.61
N PHE A 111 18.03 8.38 -5.07
CA PHE A 111 17.04 7.57 -4.36
C PHE A 111 17.38 7.64 -2.88
N VAL A 112 16.50 8.24 -2.09
CA VAL A 112 16.74 8.50 -0.66
C VAL A 112 15.72 7.74 0.17
N PRO A 113 16.09 6.56 0.70
CA PRO A 113 15.31 5.85 1.71
C PRO A 113 15.01 6.74 2.91
N VAL A 114 13.76 6.76 3.34
CA VAL A 114 13.33 7.48 4.54
C VAL A 114 12.32 6.65 5.31
N SER A 115 12.35 6.78 6.62
CA SER A 115 11.34 6.24 7.52
C SER A 115 10.07 7.10 7.52
N SER A 116 8.96 6.51 7.94
CA SER A 116 7.71 7.26 8.12
C SER A 116 7.85 8.37 9.18
N ASP A 117 8.72 8.19 10.18
CA ASP A 117 8.97 9.21 11.21
C ASP A 117 9.68 10.43 10.65
N GLU A 118 10.68 10.22 9.77
CA GLU A 118 11.38 11.32 9.08
C GLU A 118 10.44 12.12 8.17
N ILE A 119 9.53 11.44 7.44
CA ILE A 119 8.49 12.13 6.65
C ILE A 119 7.57 12.95 7.55
N ARG A 120 7.11 12.41 8.68
CA ARG A 120 6.24 13.13 9.61
C ARG A 120 6.93 14.34 10.26
N ALA A 121 8.23 14.24 10.49
CA ALA A 121 9.05 15.33 11.02
C ALA A 121 9.41 16.39 9.96
N MET A 122 9.06 16.17 8.69
CA MET A 122 9.37 17.09 7.59
C MET A 122 8.74 18.45 7.84
N LYS A 123 9.57 19.49 7.74
CA LYS A 123 9.12 20.88 7.79
C LYS A 123 9.03 21.43 6.37
N ILE A 124 7.87 21.98 6.02
CA ILE A 124 7.59 22.54 4.69
C ILE A 124 7.38 24.04 4.84
N ILE A 125 8.01 24.82 3.97
CA ILE A 125 7.77 26.26 3.83
C ILE A 125 7.04 26.48 2.51
N GLY A 126 5.92 27.21 2.53
CA GLY A 126 5.10 27.46 1.35
C GLY A 126 3.90 26.52 1.25
N GLN A 127 3.52 26.12 0.04
CA GLN A 127 2.35 25.28 -0.19
C GLN A 127 2.54 23.90 0.48
N SER A 128 1.65 23.56 1.40
CA SER A 128 1.68 22.28 2.13
C SER A 128 1.14 21.15 1.27
N ILE A 129 1.87 20.03 1.23
CA ILE A 129 1.40 18.77 0.69
C ILE A 129 1.00 17.91 1.88
N ASP A 130 -0.22 17.39 1.88
CA ASP A 130 -0.66 16.50 2.95
C ASP A 130 -0.11 15.10 2.73
N PHE A 131 0.98 14.79 3.45
CA PHE A 131 1.62 13.48 3.38
C PHE A 131 0.88 12.41 4.18
N ASN A 132 -0.09 12.77 5.02
CA ASN A 132 -0.76 11.84 5.92
C ASN A 132 -1.59 10.80 5.15
N PHE A 133 -2.16 11.18 4.01
CA PHE A 133 -2.88 10.26 3.14
C PHE A 133 -1.98 9.13 2.61
N PHE A 134 -0.68 9.38 2.42
CA PHE A 134 0.26 8.41 1.87
C PHE A 134 0.92 7.53 2.94
N LEU A 135 1.09 8.05 4.16
CA LEU A 135 1.75 7.34 5.27
C LEU A 135 0.83 6.41 6.06
N SER A 136 -0.48 6.66 6.01
CA SER A 136 -1.48 5.93 6.81
C SER A 136 -2.10 4.80 6.00
N ASN A 137 -2.21 3.61 6.61
CA ASN A 137 -3.25 2.66 6.20
C ASN A 137 -4.59 3.35 6.56
N PRO A 138 -5.45 3.72 5.60
CA PRO A 138 -6.69 4.38 5.97
C PRO A 138 -7.61 3.32 6.58
N SER A 139 -7.63 3.23 7.91
CA SER A 139 -8.65 2.46 8.61
C SER A 139 -10.03 3.08 8.42
N THR A 140 -10.13 4.37 8.08
CA THR A 140 -11.38 5.04 7.74
C THR A 140 -11.07 6.35 7.03
N ILE A 141 -11.66 6.55 5.84
CA ILE A 141 -11.79 7.86 5.20
C ILE A 141 -13.21 8.31 5.51
N PHE A 142 -13.37 9.44 6.20
CA PHE A 142 -14.66 10.08 6.34
C PHE A 142 -14.80 11.15 5.25
N PHE A 143 -15.90 11.09 4.53
CA PHE A 143 -16.37 12.05 3.53
C PHE A 143 -17.58 12.79 4.08
#